data_AF-A0A958A9H1-F1
#
_entry.id   AF-A0A958A9H1-F1
#
_cell.length_a   1.000
_cell.length_b   1.000
_cell.length_c   1.000
_cell.angle_alpha   90.00
_cell.angle_beta   90.00
_cell.angle_gamma   90.00
#
_symmetry.space_group_name_H-M   'P 1'
#
loop_
_entity.id
_entity.type
_entity.pdbx_description
1 polymer ?
#
loop_
_entity_poly.entity_id
_entity_poly.type
_entity_poly.pdbx_seq_one_letter_code
_entity_poly.pdbx_strand_id
1 'polypeptide(L)' 'EKDLGRTLRGKSGLVISTGGGVRPERSFAECFMHSFQFMGMSYDGMLYCPTDSGRSLDLSEHEATIAAFSQKIYPISPS' A
#
# COMPACT_ATOMS: atom_id res chain seq x y z
N GLU A 1 -23.42 4.08 7.97
CA GLU A 1 -22.30 3.66 7.10
C GLU A 1 -22.08 4.54 5.88
N LYS A 2 -23.10 4.78 5.02
CA LYS A 2 -22.94 5.64 3.81
C LYS A 2 -22.34 7.03 4.08
N ASP A 3 -22.68 7.65 5.21
CA ASP A 3 -22.19 8.99 5.54
C ASP A 3 -20.73 9.03 6.00
N LEU A 4 -20.19 7.95 6.59
CA LEU A 4 -18.76 7.88 6.94
C LEU A 4 -17.89 7.82 5.68
N GLY A 5 -18.28 7.02 4.69
CA GLY A 5 -17.56 6.94 3.41
C GLY A 5 -17.47 8.29 2.69
N ARG A 6 -18.49 9.15 2.85
CA ARG A 6 -18.48 10.52 2.29
C ARG A 6 -17.41 11.42 2.91
N THR A 7 -17.01 11.18 4.16
CA THR A 7 -15.95 11.96 4.84
C THR A 7 -14.56 11.72 4.24
N LEU A 8 -14.38 10.58 3.56
CA LEU A 8 -13.13 10.20 2.92
C LEU A 8 -13.05 10.65 1.45
N ARG A 9 -14.15 11.12 0.87
CA ARG A 9 -14.19 11.56 -0.53
C ARG A 9 -13.14 12.62 -0.82
N GLY A 10 -12.42 12.46 -1.93
CA GLY A 10 -11.37 13.38 -2.37
C GLY A 10 -10.04 13.23 -1.60
N LYS A 11 -9.96 12.33 -0.62
CA LYS A 11 -8.69 11.95 -0.01
C LYS A 11 -8.00 10.89 -0.85
N SER A 12 -6.68 10.88 -0.80
CA SER A 12 -5.89 9.77 -1.31
C SER A 12 -5.42 8.85 -0.18
N GLY A 13 -5.04 7.64 -0.53
CA GLY A 13 -4.37 6.74 0.39
C GLY A 13 -3.58 5.67 -0.33
N LEU A 14 -2.67 5.04 0.42
CA LEU A 14 -1.80 3.99 -0.04
C LEU A 14 -1.95 2.79 0.89
N VAL A 15 -1.66 1.60 0.38
CA VAL A 15 -1.73 0.36 1.18
C VAL A 15 -0.32 -0.11 1.51
N ILE A 16 -0.08 -0.46 2.77
CA ILE A 16 1.11 -1.21 3.18
C ILE A 16 0.61 -2.54 3.70
N SER A 17 1.14 -3.64 3.17
CA SER A 17 0.67 -4.97 3.51
C SER A 17 1.80 -5.98 3.58
N THR A 18 1.56 -7.05 4.31
CA THR A 18 2.45 -8.20 4.46
C THR A 18 1.73 -9.48 4.08
N GLY A 19 2.46 -10.50 3.64
CA GLY A 19 1.88 -11.84 3.47
C GLY A 19 2.91 -12.91 3.14
N GLY A 20 2.49 -14.18 3.20
CA GLY A 20 3.36 -15.33 2.97
C GLY A 20 3.59 -15.71 1.51
N GLY A 21 3.19 -14.87 0.56
CA GLY A 21 3.47 -15.07 -0.86
C GLY A 21 4.65 -14.20 -1.28
N VAL A 22 5.39 -14.59 -2.33
CA VAL A 22 6.45 -13.74 -2.90
C VAL A 22 5.88 -12.46 -3.52
N ARG A 23 4.63 -12.52 -4.00
CA ARG A 23 3.89 -11.40 -4.59
C ARG A 23 2.44 -11.44 -4.13
N PRO A 24 1.76 -10.29 -4.04
CA PRO A 24 0.34 -10.28 -3.76
C PRO A 24 -0.41 -10.82 -4.99
N GLU A 25 -1.45 -11.62 -4.74
CA GLU A 25 -2.42 -11.97 -5.78
C GLU A 25 -3.09 -10.71 -6.33
N ARG A 26 -3.47 -10.73 -7.61
CA ARG A 26 -4.11 -9.55 -8.24
C ARG A 26 -5.39 -9.15 -7.51
N SER A 27 -6.20 -10.14 -7.13
CA SER A 27 -7.46 -9.95 -6.40
C SER A 27 -7.27 -9.24 -5.05
N PHE A 28 -6.10 -9.41 -4.43
CA PHE A 28 -5.76 -8.73 -3.19
C PHE A 28 -5.68 -7.22 -3.39
N ALA A 29 -5.01 -6.74 -4.44
CA ALA A 29 -4.92 -5.31 -4.75
C ALA A 29 -6.27 -4.74 -5.23
N GLU A 30 -7.02 -5.51 -6.03
CA GLU A 30 -8.30 -5.08 -6.60
C GLU A 30 -9.35 -4.79 -5.51
N CYS A 31 -9.36 -5.56 -4.42
CA CYS A 31 -10.19 -5.30 -3.24
C CYS A 31 -10.05 -3.85 -2.73
N PHE A 32 -8.81 -3.37 -2.57
CA PHE A 32 -8.55 -2.02 -2.10
C PHE A 32 -8.91 -0.98 -3.15
N MET A 33 -8.58 -1.22 -4.42
CA MET A 33 -8.96 -0.31 -5.51
C MET A 33 -10.47 -0.07 -5.55
N HIS A 34 -11.27 -1.13 -5.46
CA HIS A 34 -12.74 -1.03 -5.45
C HIS A 34 -13.26 -0.36 -4.18
N SER A 35 -12.66 -0.65 -3.03
CA SER A 35 -13.04 -0.02 -1.75
C SER A 35 -12.80 1.49 -1.77
N PHE A 36 -11.63 1.91 -2.27
CA PHE A 36 -11.27 3.31 -2.42
C PHE A 36 -12.20 4.02 -3.39
N GLN A 37 -12.46 3.40 -4.55
CA GLN A 37 -13.41 3.93 -5.53
C GLN A 37 -14.81 4.11 -4.93
N PHE A 38 -15.30 3.13 -4.17
CA PHE A 38 -16.60 3.21 -3.50
C PHE A 38 -16.66 4.37 -2.49
N MET A 39 -15.58 4.62 -1.76
CA MET A 39 -15.44 5.75 -0.83
C MET A 39 -15.21 7.10 -1.53
N GLY A 40 -14.98 7.11 -2.85
CA GLY A 40 -14.62 8.30 -3.61
C GLY A 40 -13.21 8.82 -3.28
N MET A 41 -12.31 7.91 -2.93
CA MET A 41 -10.89 8.16 -2.66
C MET A 41 -10.03 7.85 -3.89
N SER A 42 -8.84 8.44 -3.94
CA SER A 42 -7.77 8.05 -4.86
C SER A 42 -6.92 6.94 -4.26
N TYR A 43 -6.68 5.88 -5.03
CA TYR A 43 -5.77 4.80 -4.66
C TYR A 43 -4.38 5.07 -5.26
N ASP A 44 -3.41 5.38 -4.41
CA ASP A 44 -2.07 5.80 -4.84
C ASP A 44 -1.07 4.62 -4.90
N GLY A 45 -1.56 3.39 -4.73
CA GLY A 45 -0.77 2.17 -4.86
C GLY A 45 -0.59 1.39 -3.56
N MET A 46 0.24 0.35 -3.64
CA MET A 46 0.51 -0.56 -2.53
C MET A 46 1.99 -0.93 -2.45
N LEU A 47 2.51 -0.96 -1.23
CA LEU A 47 3.73 -1.64 -0.85
C LEU A 47 3.38 -3.01 -0.27
N TYR A 48 3.88 -4.08 -0.89
CA TYR A 48 3.73 -5.43 -0.38
C TYR A 48 5.08 -5.97 0.11
N CYS A 49 5.07 -6.42 1.36
CA CYS A 49 6.23 -6.90 2.10
C CYS A 49 6.09 -8.42 2.36
N PRO A 50 6.70 -9.28 1.54
CA PRO A 50 6.57 -10.72 1.68
C PRO A 50 7.27 -11.22 2.96
N THR A 51 6.52 -11.86 3.85
CA THR A 51 7.03 -12.37 5.14
C THR A 51 7.51 -13.82 5.05
N ASP A 52 7.07 -14.53 4.02
CA ASP A 52 7.53 -15.88 3.69
C ASP A 52 7.76 -15.95 2.19
N SER A 53 9.04 -15.95 1.79
CA SER A 53 9.47 -16.06 0.41
C SER A 53 10.19 -17.37 0.14
N GLY A 54 10.02 -18.38 1.01
CA GLY A 54 10.89 -19.55 1.05
C GLY A 54 12.29 -19.23 1.59
N ARG A 55 12.46 -18.08 2.25
CA ARG A 55 13.65 -17.64 2.98
C ARG A 55 13.24 -17.13 4.36
N SER A 56 14.19 -17.10 5.29
CA SER A 56 14.00 -16.41 6.57
C SER A 56 13.69 -14.94 6.34
N LEU A 57 12.74 -14.39 7.12
CA LEU A 57 12.41 -12.98 7.13
C LEU A 57 13.67 -12.12 7.35
N ASP A 58 14.05 -11.34 6.34
CA ASP A 58 15.12 -10.35 6.44
C ASP A 58 14.51 -8.96 6.67
N LEU A 59 14.65 -8.46 7.91
CA LEU A 59 14.13 -7.15 8.30
C LEU A 59 14.87 -6.00 7.58
N SER A 60 16.14 -6.19 7.22
CA SER A 60 16.93 -5.14 6.56
C SER A 60 16.44 -4.90 5.12
N GLU A 61 16.05 -5.95 4.41
CA GLU A 61 15.43 -5.85 3.07
C GLU A 61 14.10 -5.10 3.14
N HIS A 62 13.30 -5.38 4.19
CA HIS A 62 12.03 -4.71 4.43
C HIS A 62 12.22 -3.22 4.74
N GLU A 63 13.17 -2.88 5.62
CA GLU A 63 13.51 -1.50 5.94
C GLU A 63 13.95 -0.71 4.70
N ALA A 64 14.83 -1.29 3.88
CA ALA A 64 15.27 -0.67 2.63
C ALA A 64 14.10 -0.45 1.65
N THR A 65 13.21 -1.44 1.53
CA THR A 65 12.02 -1.38 0.68
C THR A 65 11.04 -0.29 1.14
N ILE A 66 10.79 -0.19 2.45
CA ILE A 66 9.96 0.85 3.05
C ILE A 66 10.57 2.24 2.85
N ALA A 67 11.89 2.38 3.02
CA ALA A 67 12.59 3.64 2.80
C ALA A 67 12.47 4.11 1.33
N ALA A 68 12.69 3.20 0.37
CA ALA A 68 12.55 3.49 -1.05
C ALA A 68 11.10 3.86 -1.43
N PHE A 69 10.11 3.19 -0.84
CA PHE A 69 8.70 3.53 -1.05
C PHE A 69 8.35 4.91 -0.45
N SER A 70 8.86 5.21 0.75
CA SER A 70 8.64 6.50 1.41
C SER A 70 9.18 7.68 0.60
N GLN A 71 10.34 7.53 -0.05
CA GLN A 71 10.90 8.55 -0.95
C GLN A 71 10.03 8.81 -2.18
N LYS A 72 9.30 7.82 -2.68
CA LYS A 72 8.36 8.00 -3.80
C LYS A 72 7.12 8.78 -3.39
N ILE A 73 6.67 8.62 -2.14
CA ILE A 73 5.53 9.35 -1.58
C ILE A 73 5.90 10.78 -1.22
N TYR A 74 7.08 10.95 -0.62
CA TYR A 74 7.62 12.25 -0.19
C TYR A 74 8.92 12.53 -0.95
N PRO A 75 8.84 12.84 -2.27
CA PRO A 75 10.03 13.25 -2.99
C PRO A 75 10.56 14.51 -2.31
N ILE A 76 11.76 14.41 -1.72
CA ILE A 76 12.44 15.56 -1.13
C ILE A 76 12.56 16.58 -2.26
N SER A 77 11.82 17.68 -2.16
CA SER A 77 11.96 18.78 -3.11
C SER A 77 13.35 19.37 -2.88
N PRO A 78 14.20 19.49 -3.91
CA PRO A 78 15.49 20.15 -3.74
C PRO A 78 15.24 21.59 -3.30
N SER A 79 15.75 21.94 -2.12
CA SER A 79 15.80 23.29 -1.57
C SER A 79 16.73 24.19 -2.35
#